data_AF-A0A846N219-F1
#
_entry.id   AF-A0A846N219-F1
#
_cell.length_a   1.000
_cell.length_b   1.000
_cell.length_c   1.000
_cell.angle_alpha   90.00
_cell.angle_beta   90.00
_cell.angle_gamma   90.00
#
_symmetry.space_group_name_H-M   'P 1'
#
loop_
_entity.id
_entity.type
_entity.pdbx_description
1 polymer ?
#
loop_
_entity_poly.entity_id
_entity_poly.type
_entity_poly.pdbx_seq_one_letter_code
_entity_poly.pdbx_strand_id
1 'polypeptide(L)'
;MRAKALIPAIIAILVLVAALELRDIFDFIGLKLPRIPMPYGRSTVDNLAAVLLVIVAALFLARKRRWALGKNLGLSTNGWRAPLVTLLATTPCWVGLALQGHLATDTTARDLLFTALLFPLAEEIVFRGFGFIFTRNQLGWNMTAAVLVQAVVFGAMHWLGAGGGMGMALQIFIMTALGGVIFALLDAMDGYTIWSGLVFHISLNAAWSVFTAPDAMVFGWHGNILRLVSAALALSLIYILHRKRA
;
A
#
# COMPACT_ATOMS: atom_id res chain seq x y z
N MET A 1 16.58 -1.24 22.40
CA MET A 1 17.13 -1.99 21.24
C MET A 1 18.63 -2.17 21.43
N ARG A 2 19.19 -3.38 21.30
CA ARG A 2 20.66 -3.56 21.30
C ARG A 2 21.25 -2.80 20.10
N ALA A 3 22.41 -2.15 20.25
CA ALA A 3 23.02 -1.30 19.20
C ALA A 3 23.14 -1.99 17.82
N LYS A 4 23.33 -3.33 17.79
CA LYS A 4 23.37 -4.15 16.55
C LYS A 4 22.04 -4.20 15.76
N ALA A 5 20.92 -3.82 16.36
CA ALA A 5 19.61 -3.77 15.72
C ALA A 5 19.24 -2.36 15.19
N LEU A 6 19.97 -1.33 15.59
CA LEU A 6 19.66 0.06 15.26
C LEU A 6 20.01 0.40 13.80
N ILE A 7 21.21 0.01 13.33
CA ILE A 7 21.65 0.31 11.96
C ILE A 7 20.69 -0.29 10.91
N PRO A 8 20.31 -1.58 10.96
CA PRO A 8 19.34 -2.14 10.01
C PRO A 8 17.96 -1.47 10.05
N ALA A 9 17.54 -0.99 11.23
CA ALA A 9 16.29 -0.26 11.37
C ALA A 9 16.36 1.11 10.69
N ILE A 10 17.46 1.86 10.89
CA ILE A 10 17.70 3.14 10.23
C ILE A 10 17.72 2.96 8.71
N ILE A 11 18.45 1.96 8.20
CA ILE A 11 18.51 1.69 6.76
C ILE A 11 17.12 1.39 6.21
N ALA A 12 16.31 0.57 6.90
CA ALA A 12 14.95 0.25 6.46
C ALA A 12 14.06 1.50 6.38
N ILE A 13 14.14 2.40 7.37
CA ILE A 13 13.37 3.66 7.37
C ILE A 13 13.83 4.56 6.22
N LEU A 14 15.14 4.75 6.05
CA LEU A 14 15.69 5.58 4.98
C LEU A 14 15.30 5.06 3.59
N VAL A 15 15.36 3.74 3.39
CA VAL A 15 14.92 3.11 2.14
C VAL A 15 13.44 3.35 1.90
N LEU A 16 12.60 3.23 2.93
CA LEU A 16 11.16 3.41 2.79
C LEU A 16 10.79 4.86 2.44
N VAL A 17 11.47 5.84 3.05
CA VAL A 17 11.29 7.26 2.73
C VAL A 17 11.82 7.57 1.32
N ALA A 18 12.95 7.00 0.93
CA ALA A 18 13.54 7.23 -0.38
C ALA A 18 12.78 6.57 -1.53
N ALA A 19 12.09 5.44 -1.28
CA ALA A 19 11.52 4.59 -2.33
C ALA A 19 10.61 5.33 -3.32
N LEU A 20 9.79 6.26 -2.84
CA LEU A 20 8.87 7.01 -3.69
C LEU A 20 9.40 8.39 -4.13
N GLU A 21 10.50 8.88 -3.54
CA GLU A 21 11.16 10.14 -3.90
C GLU A 21 12.40 9.92 -4.78
N LEU A 22 12.60 8.70 -5.31
CA LEU A 22 13.82 8.36 -6.06
C LEU A 22 14.07 9.28 -7.24
N ARG A 23 13.03 9.70 -7.96
CA ARG A 23 13.20 10.63 -9.08
C ARG A 23 13.75 11.98 -8.62
N ASP A 24 13.15 12.55 -7.58
CA ASP A 24 13.54 13.85 -7.05
C ASP A 24 14.94 13.79 -6.42
N ILE A 25 15.27 12.68 -5.76
CA ILE A 25 16.64 12.41 -5.28
C ILE A 25 17.63 12.35 -6.44
N PHE A 26 17.30 11.64 -7.53
CA PHE A 26 18.15 11.55 -8.71
C PHE A 26 18.34 12.92 -9.35
N ASP A 27 17.25 13.66 -9.56
CA ASP A 27 17.28 15.01 -10.15
C ASP A 27 18.11 15.96 -9.27
N PHE A 28 18.02 15.87 -7.93
CA PHE A 28 18.82 16.64 -6.98
C PHE A 28 20.33 16.39 -7.10
N ILE A 29 20.75 15.14 -7.37
CA ILE A 29 22.17 14.79 -7.56
C ILE A 29 22.64 14.90 -9.03
N GLY A 30 21.82 15.49 -9.90
CA GLY A 30 22.15 15.72 -11.32
C GLY A 30 22.04 14.46 -12.21
N LEU A 31 21.42 13.38 -11.73
CA LEU A 31 21.11 12.19 -12.51
C LEU A 31 19.66 12.23 -12.97
N LYS A 32 19.35 11.64 -14.13
CA LYS A 32 17.96 11.56 -14.63
C LYS A 32 17.54 10.12 -14.77
N LEU A 33 16.45 9.75 -14.10
CA LEU A 33 15.79 8.48 -14.39
C LEU A 33 15.24 8.49 -15.82
N PRO A 34 15.31 7.35 -16.53
CA PRO A 34 14.82 7.24 -17.89
C PRO A 34 13.34 7.62 -17.97
N ARG A 35 12.93 8.12 -19.13
CA ARG A 35 11.52 8.41 -19.42
C ARG A 35 11.05 7.45 -20.51
N ILE A 36 9.93 6.78 -20.26
CA ILE A 36 9.26 5.95 -21.25
C ILE A 36 8.18 6.83 -21.90
N PRO A 37 8.20 7.05 -23.23
CA PRO A 37 7.27 7.93 -23.93
C PRO A 37 5.90 7.25 -24.13
N MET A 38 5.22 6.94 -23.03
CA MET A 38 3.87 6.38 -23.01
C MET A 38 3.08 6.96 -21.83
N PRO A 39 1.74 6.92 -21.86
CA PRO A 39 0.93 7.24 -20.68
C PRO A 39 1.42 6.45 -19.46
N TYR A 40 1.51 7.11 -18.31
CA TYR A 40 2.06 6.56 -17.06
C TYR A 40 3.54 6.18 -17.06
N GLY A 41 4.27 6.31 -18.18
CA GLY A 41 5.65 5.83 -18.32
C GLY A 41 6.63 6.41 -17.29
N ARG A 42 6.42 7.66 -16.85
CA ARG A 42 7.17 8.26 -15.74
C ARG A 42 6.92 7.52 -14.43
N SER A 43 5.66 7.46 -14.00
CA SER A 43 5.24 6.79 -12.76
C SER A 43 5.57 5.30 -12.76
N THR A 44 5.57 4.65 -13.93
CA THR A 44 6.05 3.26 -14.08
C THR A 44 7.52 3.15 -13.71
N VAL A 45 8.39 4.02 -14.24
CA VAL A 45 9.82 4.01 -13.88
C VAL A 45 10.01 4.28 -12.39
N ASP A 46 9.23 5.20 -11.82
CA ASP A 46 9.34 5.55 -10.39
C ASP A 46 8.97 4.37 -9.49
N ASN A 47 7.83 3.72 -9.77
CA ASN A 47 7.39 2.54 -9.03
C ASN A 47 8.33 1.34 -9.19
N LEU A 48 8.85 1.10 -10.40
CA LEU A 48 9.82 0.02 -10.63
C LEU A 48 11.14 0.28 -9.91
N ALA A 49 11.62 1.53 -9.91
CA ALA A 49 12.81 1.92 -9.16
C ALA A 49 12.60 1.76 -7.65
N ALA A 50 11.42 2.13 -7.13
CA ALA A 50 11.04 1.94 -5.74
C ALA A 50 11.08 0.46 -5.34
N VAL A 51 10.43 -0.40 -6.13
CA VAL A 51 10.41 -1.86 -5.92
C VAL A 51 11.83 -2.45 -6.00
N LEU A 52 12.63 -2.03 -6.97
CA LEU A 52 14.02 -2.48 -7.09
C LEU A 52 14.85 -2.07 -5.86
N LEU A 53 14.73 -0.83 -5.40
CA LEU A 53 15.43 -0.33 -4.22
C LEU A 53 15.09 -1.17 -2.99
N VAL A 54 13.81 -1.44 -2.71
CA VAL A 54 13.42 -2.24 -1.55
C VAL A 54 13.86 -3.70 -1.67
N ILE A 55 13.88 -4.28 -2.88
CA ILE A 55 14.41 -5.63 -3.12
C ILE A 55 15.91 -5.68 -2.81
N VAL A 56 16.69 -4.72 -3.31
CA VAL A 56 18.14 -4.63 -3.05
C VAL A 56 18.41 -4.42 -1.57
N ALA A 57 17.68 -3.51 -0.91
CA ALA A 57 17.80 -3.28 0.52
C ALA A 57 17.43 -4.53 1.33
N ALA A 58 16.36 -5.24 0.96
CA ALA A 58 15.93 -6.46 1.62
C ALA A 58 16.96 -7.58 1.49
N LEU A 59 17.61 -7.73 0.32
CA LEU A 59 18.71 -8.68 0.12
C LEU A 59 19.91 -8.37 1.03
N PHE A 60 20.27 -7.09 1.16
CA PHE A 60 21.37 -6.64 2.01
C PHE A 60 21.06 -6.84 3.51
N LEU A 61 19.83 -6.51 3.92
CA LEU A 61 19.40 -6.56 5.32
C LEU A 61 18.97 -7.95 5.80
N ALA A 62 18.72 -8.91 4.90
CA ALA A 62 18.23 -10.23 5.24
C ALA A 62 19.21 -11.00 6.15
N ARG A 63 18.80 -11.17 7.41
CA ARG A 63 19.57 -11.90 8.43
C ARG A 63 19.41 -13.42 8.32
N LYS A 64 18.21 -13.89 7.97
CA LYS A 64 17.88 -15.32 7.86
C LYS A 64 17.45 -15.65 6.42
N ARG A 65 17.95 -16.77 5.88
CA ARG A 65 17.51 -17.36 4.58
C ARG A 65 17.32 -16.31 3.47
N ARG A 66 18.43 -15.67 3.05
CA ARG A 66 18.46 -14.64 1.98
C ARG A 66 17.80 -15.11 0.67
N TRP A 67 17.89 -16.41 0.40
CA TRP A 67 17.29 -17.11 -0.72
C TRP A 67 15.75 -17.23 -0.67
N ALA A 68 15.13 -16.97 0.48
CA ALA A 68 13.66 -16.99 0.66
C ALA A 68 13.07 -15.57 0.62
N LEU A 69 13.64 -14.66 -0.17
CA LEU A 69 13.27 -13.24 -0.19
C LEU A 69 11.78 -13.02 -0.44
N GLY A 70 11.19 -13.73 -1.42
CA GLY A 70 9.77 -13.62 -1.72
C GLY A 70 8.89 -13.94 -0.50
N LYS A 71 9.23 -14.96 0.28
CA LYS A 71 8.52 -15.28 1.53
C LYS A 71 8.74 -14.19 2.59
N ASN A 72 9.96 -13.66 2.70
CA ASN A 72 10.28 -12.62 3.69
C ASN A 72 9.60 -11.28 3.39
N LEU A 73 9.25 -11.02 2.13
CA LEU A 73 8.46 -9.87 1.67
C LEU A 73 6.95 -10.18 1.61
N GLY A 74 6.50 -11.36 2.04
CA GLY A 74 5.07 -11.72 2.02
C GLY A 74 4.49 -12.02 0.63
N LEU A 75 5.34 -12.27 -0.37
CA LEU A 75 4.92 -12.58 -1.76
C LEU A 75 4.48 -14.03 -1.93
N SER A 76 4.79 -14.91 -0.98
CA SER A 76 4.24 -16.27 -0.98
C SER A 76 2.76 -16.24 -0.64
N THR A 77 1.93 -17.07 -1.29
CA THR A 77 0.53 -17.26 -0.91
C THR A 77 0.39 -18.34 0.18
N ASN A 78 -0.60 -18.17 1.05
CA ASN A 78 -1.08 -19.16 2.02
C ASN A 78 -2.50 -19.69 1.64
N GLY A 79 -2.95 -19.38 0.41
CA GLY A 79 -4.30 -19.62 -0.09
C GLY A 79 -5.00 -18.31 -0.51
N TRP A 80 -6.18 -18.43 -1.12
CA TRP A 80 -6.95 -17.29 -1.63
C TRP A 80 -8.25 -17.01 -0.87
N ARG A 81 -8.55 -17.79 0.18
CA ARG A 81 -9.81 -17.65 0.92
C ARG A 81 -9.93 -16.29 1.61
N ALA A 82 -8.91 -15.86 2.35
CA ALA A 82 -8.93 -14.56 3.02
C ALA A 82 -8.91 -13.39 2.02
N PRO A 83 -8.07 -13.38 0.95
CA PRO A 83 -8.14 -12.34 -0.08
C PRO A 83 -9.51 -12.24 -0.76
N LEU A 84 -10.16 -13.36 -1.06
CA LEU A 84 -11.51 -13.37 -1.64
C LEU A 84 -12.57 -12.83 -0.67
N VAL A 85 -12.49 -13.17 0.62
CA VAL A 85 -13.38 -12.59 1.65
C VAL A 85 -13.16 -11.08 1.78
N THR A 86 -11.91 -10.64 1.72
CA THR A 86 -11.55 -9.22 1.71
C THR A 86 -12.09 -8.49 0.49
N LEU A 87 -12.05 -9.11 -0.69
CA LEU A 87 -12.69 -8.57 -1.90
C LEU A 87 -14.19 -8.37 -1.69
N LEU A 88 -14.88 -9.38 -1.16
CA LEU A 88 -16.31 -9.29 -0.86
C LEU A 88 -16.63 -8.20 0.16
N ALA A 89 -15.72 -7.93 1.10
CA ALA A 89 -15.90 -6.87 2.07
C ALA A 89 -15.87 -5.45 1.46
N THR A 90 -15.37 -5.30 0.23
CA THR A 90 -15.39 -4.01 -0.49
C THR A 90 -16.70 -3.73 -1.21
N THR A 91 -17.64 -4.69 -1.25
CA THR A 91 -18.94 -4.54 -1.90
C THR A 91 -19.75 -3.33 -1.43
N PRO A 92 -19.76 -2.90 -0.15
CA PRO A 92 -20.48 -1.70 0.26
C PRO A 92 -19.95 -0.44 -0.44
N CYS A 93 -18.64 -0.36 -0.72
CA CYS A 93 -18.07 0.77 -1.44
C CYS A 93 -18.52 0.78 -2.90
N TRP A 94 -18.49 -0.37 -3.58
CA TRP A 94 -18.97 -0.50 -4.96
C TRP A 94 -20.46 -0.14 -5.09
N VAL A 95 -21.31 -0.67 -4.20
CA VAL A 95 -22.75 -0.38 -4.19
C VAL A 95 -22.99 1.10 -3.86
N GLY A 96 -22.31 1.62 -2.84
CA GLY A 96 -22.42 3.03 -2.46
C GLY A 96 -22.06 3.98 -3.59
N LEU A 97 -21.01 3.68 -4.35
CA LEU A 97 -20.58 4.46 -5.51
C LEU A 97 -21.53 4.30 -6.70
N ALA A 98 -22.04 3.09 -6.96
CA ALA A 98 -22.99 2.85 -8.04
C ALA A 98 -24.33 3.58 -7.82
N LEU A 99 -24.76 3.73 -6.57
CA LEU A 99 -26.02 4.41 -6.23
C LEU A 99 -25.92 5.94 -6.23
N GLN A 100 -24.72 6.49 -5.99
CA GLN A 100 -24.53 7.93 -5.76
C GLN A 100 -23.68 8.62 -6.84
N GLY A 101 -22.84 7.87 -7.54
CA GLY A 101 -21.96 8.36 -8.59
C GLY A 101 -22.49 8.08 -10.00
N HIS A 102 -21.64 8.35 -10.98
CA HIS A 102 -21.87 8.03 -12.38
C HIS A 102 -20.75 7.12 -12.87
N LEU A 103 -21.02 6.29 -13.88
CA LEU A 103 -19.95 5.55 -14.55
C LEU A 103 -19.01 6.54 -15.21
N ALA A 104 -17.71 6.36 -15.00
CA ALA A 104 -16.69 7.13 -15.67
C ALA A 104 -16.78 6.88 -17.18
N THR A 105 -16.76 7.95 -17.97
CA THR A 105 -16.91 7.89 -19.43
C THR A 105 -15.58 7.94 -20.16
N ASP A 106 -14.52 8.31 -19.45
CA ASP A 106 -13.17 8.57 -19.92
C ASP A 106 -12.13 7.61 -19.34
N THR A 107 -12.47 6.84 -18.30
CA THR A 107 -11.59 5.81 -17.74
C THR A 107 -11.37 4.66 -18.74
N THR A 108 -10.13 4.48 -19.18
CA THR A 108 -9.75 3.38 -20.07
C THR A 108 -9.30 2.15 -19.29
N ALA A 109 -9.28 0.98 -19.94
CA ALA A 109 -8.70 -0.23 -19.37
C ALA A 109 -7.20 -0.06 -19.01
N ARG A 110 -6.49 0.81 -19.73
CA ARG A 110 -5.10 1.17 -19.42
C ARG A 110 -5.03 1.93 -18.10
N ASP A 111 -5.93 2.87 -17.88
CA ASP A 111 -5.92 3.66 -16.64
C ASP A 111 -6.17 2.73 -15.45
N LEU A 112 -7.18 1.85 -15.52
CA LEU A 112 -7.42 0.83 -14.50
C LEU A 112 -6.21 -0.10 -14.27
N LEU A 113 -5.56 -0.55 -15.35
CA LEU A 113 -4.36 -1.38 -15.23
C LEU A 113 -3.26 -0.67 -14.42
N PHE A 114 -3.04 0.62 -14.66
CA PHE A 114 -1.98 1.35 -13.95
C PHE A 114 -2.41 1.80 -12.54
N THR A 115 -3.53 2.49 -12.42
CA THR A 115 -3.95 3.18 -11.18
C THR A 115 -4.64 2.26 -10.17
N ALA A 116 -5.30 1.19 -10.64
CA ALA A 116 -5.98 0.25 -9.76
C ALA A 116 -5.19 -1.05 -9.54
N LEU A 117 -4.29 -1.45 -10.44
CA LEU A 117 -3.55 -2.72 -10.30
C LEU A 117 -2.04 -2.53 -10.10
N LEU A 118 -1.32 -1.97 -11.08
CA LEU A 118 0.14 -1.99 -11.08
C LEU A 118 0.77 -1.07 -10.02
N PHE A 119 0.27 0.16 -9.87
CA PHE A 119 0.78 1.08 -8.84
C PHE A 119 0.42 0.61 -7.43
N PRO A 120 -0.82 0.19 -7.13
CA PRO A 120 -1.13 -0.44 -5.86
C PRO A 120 -0.25 -1.65 -5.55
N LEU A 121 0.04 -2.51 -6.54
CA LEU A 121 0.96 -3.64 -6.34
C LEU A 121 2.37 -3.19 -5.95
N ALA A 122 2.91 -2.18 -6.61
CA ALA A 122 4.23 -1.63 -6.29
C ALA A 122 4.25 -1.05 -4.86
N GLU A 123 3.21 -0.30 -4.49
CA GLU A 123 3.05 0.23 -3.13
C GLU A 123 2.92 -0.87 -2.08
N GLU A 124 2.13 -1.93 -2.33
CA GLU A 124 2.04 -3.07 -1.42
C GLU A 124 3.39 -3.75 -1.22
N ILE A 125 4.19 -3.93 -2.28
CA ILE A 125 5.54 -4.52 -2.17
C ILE A 125 6.45 -3.63 -1.31
N VAL A 126 6.42 -2.31 -1.52
CA VAL A 126 7.27 -1.33 -0.81
C VAL A 126 6.84 -1.18 0.65
N PHE A 127 5.57 -0.93 0.92
CA PHE A 127 5.10 -0.57 2.25
C PHE A 127 4.68 -1.77 3.09
N ARG A 128 3.92 -2.71 2.52
CA ARG A 128 3.46 -3.90 3.25
C ARG A 128 4.52 -4.99 3.21
N GLY A 129 5.06 -5.31 2.03
CA GLY A 129 6.10 -6.32 1.88
C GLY A 129 7.39 -5.95 2.60
N PHE A 130 8.02 -4.83 2.23
CA PHE A 130 9.27 -4.39 2.85
C PHE A 130 9.06 -3.64 4.18
N GLY A 131 8.20 -2.61 4.20
CA GLY A 131 8.00 -1.77 5.39
C GLY A 131 7.40 -2.51 6.59
N PHE A 132 6.49 -3.46 6.38
CA PHE A 132 5.82 -4.21 7.44
C PHE A 132 6.32 -5.66 7.58
N ILE A 133 6.08 -6.53 6.60
CA ILE A 133 6.30 -7.98 6.72
C ILE A 133 7.80 -8.29 6.88
N PHE A 134 8.66 -7.67 6.06
CA PHE A 134 10.10 -7.88 6.16
C PHE A 134 10.69 -7.33 7.46
N THR A 135 10.28 -6.14 7.91
CA THR A 135 10.77 -5.60 9.19
C THR A 135 10.35 -6.47 10.38
N ARG A 136 9.14 -7.05 10.36
CA ARG A 136 8.67 -8.04 11.34
C ARG A 136 9.50 -9.33 11.29
N ASN A 137 9.63 -9.93 10.11
CA ASN A 137 10.21 -11.26 9.94
C ASN A 137 11.75 -11.27 10.06
N GLN A 138 12.41 -10.26 9.51
CA GLN A 138 13.87 -10.23 9.35
C GLN A 138 14.56 -9.25 10.31
N LEU A 139 13.90 -8.13 10.63
CA LEU A 139 14.48 -7.11 11.50
C LEU A 139 14.06 -7.25 12.97
N GLY A 140 13.01 -8.03 13.25
CA GLY A 140 12.51 -8.30 14.60
C GLY A 140 11.78 -7.11 15.20
N TRP A 141 11.22 -6.23 14.38
CA TRP A 141 10.42 -5.11 14.86
C TRP A 141 9.18 -5.61 15.58
N ASN A 142 8.74 -4.92 16.62
CA ASN A 142 7.45 -5.21 17.23
C ASN A 142 6.30 -4.79 16.30
N MET A 143 5.09 -5.28 16.57
CA MET A 143 3.93 -5.07 15.69
C MET A 143 3.63 -3.58 15.52
N THR A 144 3.57 -2.84 16.62
CA THR A 144 3.26 -1.40 16.63
C THR A 144 4.24 -0.59 15.79
N ALA A 145 5.55 -0.80 15.96
CA ALA A 145 6.57 -0.08 15.20
C ALA A 145 6.47 -0.39 13.70
N ALA A 146 6.33 -1.66 13.33
CA ALA A 146 6.25 -2.05 11.92
C ALA A 146 4.99 -1.51 11.24
N VAL A 147 3.85 -1.51 11.92
CA VAL A 147 2.59 -0.97 11.40
C VAL A 147 2.67 0.55 11.27
N LEU A 148 3.05 1.25 12.34
CA LEU A 148 2.98 2.72 12.39
C LEU A 148 4.03 3.38 11.50
N VAL A 149 5.27 2.89 11.46
CA VAL A 149 6.32 3.52 10.67
C VAL A 149 5.98 3.47 9.18
N GLN A 150 5.58 2.31 8.64
CA GLN A 150 5.23 2.25 7.22
C GLN A 150 3.96 3.03 6.90
N ALA A 151 2.97 3.02 7.79
CA ALA A 151 1.72 3.76 7.59
C ALA A 151 1.97 5.28 7.57
N VAL A 152 2.77 5.79 8.50
CA VAL A 152 3.11 7.22 8.57
C VAL A 152 3.93 7.64 7.35
N VAL A 153 4.92 6.86 6.93
CA VAL A 153 5.70 7.17 5.72
C VAL A 153 4.80 7.13 4.48
N PHE A 154 3.93 6.11 4.36
CA PHE A 154 2.97 6.00 3.26
C PHE A 154 2.04 7.21 3.18
N GLY A 155 1.48 7.64 4.31
CA GLY A 155 0.67 8.86 4.39
C GLY A 155 1.47 10.13 4.08
N ALA A 156 2.70 10.25 4.58
CA ALA A 156 3.55 11.43 4.38
C ALA A 156 3.92 11.63 2.92
N MET A 157 4.21 10.54 2.20
CA MET A 157 4.48 10.57 0.76
C MET A 157 3.27 11.12 -0.04
N HIS A 158 2.06 10.69 0.32
CA HIS A 158 0.84 11.18 -0.32
C HIS A 158 0.51 12.62 0.06
N TRP A 159 0.82 13.01 1.30
CA TRP A 159 0.71 14.39 1.77
C TRP A 159 1.61 15.34 0.98
N LEU A 160 2.88 14.96 0.77
CA LEU A 160 3.81 15.71 -0.06
C LEU A 160 3.34 15.78 -1.51
N GLY A 161 2.90 14.65 -2.08
CA GLY A 161 2.34 14.59 -3.43
C GLY A 161 1.08 15.46 -3.62
N ALA A 162 0.34 15.72 -2.54
CA ALA A 162 -0.81 16.63 -2.52
C ALA A 162 -0.43 18.11 -2.28
N GLY A 163 0.86 18.45 -2.33
CA GLY A 163 1.38 19.81 -2.11
C GLY A 163 1.69 20.16 -0.66
N GLY A 164 1.45 19.24 0.29
CA GLY A 164 1.69 19.44 1.71
C GLY A 164 0.73 20.44 2.39
N GLY A 165 1.03 20.75 3.65
CA GLY A 165 0.27 21.71 4.46
C GLY A 165 -0.98 21.15 5.16
N MET A 166 -1.93 22.02 5.47
CA MET A 166 -3.18 21.71 6.19
C MET A 166 -4.33 21.40 5.21
N GLY A 167 -5.55 21.19 5.73
CA GLY A 167 -6.75 20.99 4.92
C GLY A 167 -6.74 19.66 4.17
N MET A 168 -6.93 19.69 2.85
CA MET A 168 -7.07 18.49 2.02
C MET A 168 -5.80 17.62 2.05
N ALA A 169 -4.60 18.21 2.00
CA ALA A 169 -3.37 17.45 2.10
C ALA A 169 -3.28 16.68 3.42
N LEU A 170 -3.57 17.34 4.55
CA LEU A 170 -3.60 16.67 5.87
C LEU A 170 -4.66 15.57 5.93
N GLN A 171 -5.81 15.75 5.28
CA GLN A 171 -6.81 14.69 5.19
C GLN A 171 -6.30 13.48 4.39
N ILE A 172 -5.61 13.71 3.27
CA ILE A 172 -4.95 12.67 2.47
C ILE A 172 -3.92 11.94 3.34
N PHE A 173 -3.09 12.65 4.11
CA PHE A 173 -2.17 12.06 5.07
C PHE A 173 -2.88 11.08 6.01
N ILE A 174 -3.94 11.55 6.69
CA ILE A 174 -4.65 10.77 7.72
C ILE A 174 -5.30 9.55 7.11
N MET A 175 -6.04 9.70 6.01
CA MET A 175 -6.78 8.62 5.38
C MET A 175 -5.84 7.58 4.78
N THR A 176 -4.75 8.01 4.13
CA THR A 176 -3.75 7.10 3.57
C THR A 176 -2.96 6.39 4.65
N ALA A 177 -2.55 7.08 5.72
CA ALA A 177 -1.87 6.43 6.86
C ALA A 177 -2.79 5.40 7.53
N LEU A 178 -4.07 5.73 7.73
CA LEU A 178 -5.05 4.78 8.27
C LEU A 178 -5.24 3.58 7.35
N GLY A 179 -5.29 3.80 6.03
CA GLY A 179 -5.27 2.73 5.03
C GLY A 179 -4.04 1.82 5.18
N GLY A 180 -2.86 2.42 5.32
CA GLY A 180 -1.61 1.70 5.59
C GLY A 180 -1.67 0.83 6.84
N VAL A 181 -2.30 1.31 7.92
CA VAL A 181 -2.56 0.51 9.14
C VAL A 181 -3.48 -0.67 8.83
N ILE A 182 -4.61 -0.42 8.16
CA ILE A 182 -5.61 -1.45 7.82
C ILE A 182 -4.99 -2.54 6.95
N PHE A 183 -4.24 -2.18 5.90
CA PHE A 183 -3.63 -3.15 5.00
C PHE A 183 -2.63 -4.05 5.73
N ALA A 184 -1.78 -3.45 6.59
CA ALA A 184 -0.85 -4.22 7.42
C ALA A 184 -1.57 -5.17 8.40
N LEU A 185 -2.71 -4.77 8.96
CA LEU A 185 -3.51 -5.63 9.84
C LEU A 185 -4.18 -6.79 9.08
N LEU A 186 -4.72 -6.54 7.88
CA LEU A 186 -5.26 -7.58 7.01
C LEU A 186 -4.20 -8.63 6.71
N ASP A 187 -3.00 -8.20 6.30
CA ASP A 187 -1.88 -9.08 5.99
C ASP A 187 -1.38 -9.84 7.23
N ALA A 188 -1.36 -9.19 8.40
CA ALA A 188 -0.97 -9.84 9.66
C ALA A 188 -1.94 -10.96 10.07
N MET A 189 -3.24 -10.75 9.87
CA MET A 189 -4.27 -11.76 10.14
C MET A 189 -4.27 -12.86 9.08
N ASP A 190 -3.86 -12.54 7.85
CA ASP A 190 -3.72 -13.48 6.73
C ASP A 190 -2.29 -14.02 6.57
N GLY A 191 -1.67 -14.41 7.69
CA GLY A 191 -0.42 -15.17 7.69
C GLY A 191 0.82 -14.41 7.22
N TYR A 192 0.82 -13.08 7.29
CA TYR A 192 1.90 -12.20 6.85
C TYR A 192 2.21 -12.36 5.35
N THR A 193 1.17 -12.31 4.53
CA THR A 193 1.25 -12.23 3.06
C THR A 193 0.54 -10.97 2.58
N ILE A 194 0.97 -10.38 1.47
CA ILE A 194 0.43 -9.08 1.00
C ILE A 194 -0.94 -9.20 0.31
N TRP A 195 -1.45 -10.41 0.11
CA TRP A 195 -2.53 -10.65 -0.86
C TRP A 195 -3.89 -10.12 -0.40
N SER A 196 -4.19 -10.16 0.90
CA SER A 196 -5.43 -9.59 1.43
C SER A 196 -5.41 -8.05 1.36
N GLY A 197 -4.32 -7.40 1.80
CA GLY A 197 -4.13 -5.97 1.64
C GLY A 197 -4.18 -5.53 0.18
N LEU A 198 -3.48 -6.25 -0.71
CA LEU A 198 -3.43 -5.96 -2.15
C LEU A 198 -4.82 -6.03 -2.80
N VAL A 199 -5.57 -7.10 -2.58
CA VAL A 199 -6.90 -7.23 -3.19
C VAL A 199 -7.86 -6.16 -2.67
N PHE A 200 -7.77 -5.82 -1.39
CA PHE A 200 -8.53 -4.71 -0.81
C PHE A 200 -8.21 -3.38 -1.50
N HIS A 201 -6.92 -3.07 -1.64
CA HIS A 201 -6.41 -1.86 -2.25
C HIS A 201 -6.82 -1.76 -3.73
N ILE A 202 -6.59 -2.82 -4.51
CA ILE A 202 -7.00 -2.89 -5.92
C ILE A 202 -8.49 -2.64 -6.07
N SER A 203 -9.30 -3.32 -5.27
CA SER A 203 -10.76 -3.22 -5.38
C SER A 203 -11.26 -1.81 -5.07
N LEU A 204 -10.74 -1.19 -4.02
CA LEU A 204 -11.12 0.19 -3.69
C LEU A 204 -10.67 1.17 -4.78
N ASN A 205 -9.42 1.10 -5.25
CA ASN A 205 -8.95 2.01 -6.31
C ASN A 205 -9.74 1.81 -7.62
N ALA A 206 -10.05 0.57 -7.96
CA ALA A 206 -10.90 0.25 -9.11
C ALA A 206 -12.30 0.86 -8.94
N ALA A 207 -12.92 0.74 -7.77
CA ALA A 207 -14.24 1.32 -7.51
C ALA A 207 -14.24 2.84 -7.74
N TRP A 208 -13.24 3.54 -7.20
CA TRP A 208 -13.07 4.99 -7.36
C TRP A 208 -12.66 5.44 -8.77
N SER A 209 -12.16 4.52 -9.61
CA SER A 209 -11.83 4.80 -11.02
C SER A 209 -12.99 4.50 -11.96
N VAL A 210 -13.82 3.51 -11.63
CA VAL A 210 -15.00 3.12 -12.41
C VAL A 210 -16.17 4.09 -12.19
N PHE A 211 -16.30 4.64 -10.99
CA PHE A 211 -17.33 5.62 -10.68
C PHE A 211 -16.75 7.02 -10.47
N THR A 212 -17.19 7.97 -11.27
CA THR A 212 -16.99 9.39 -11.01
C THR A 212 -17.96 9.83 -9.93
N ALA A 213 -17.40 10.42 -8.88
CA ALA A 213 -18.16 11.03 -7.80
C ALA A 213 -17.77 12.50 -7.69
N PRO A 214 -18.69 13.40 -7.26
CA PRO A 214 -18.33 14.79 -7.01
C PRO A 214 -17.13 14.90 -6.06
N ASP A 215 -16.31 15.94 -6.19
CA ASP A 215 -15.14 16.14 -5.30
C ASP A 215 -15.53 16.11 -3.82
N ALA A 216 -16.71 16.66 -3.49
CA ALA A 216 -17.31 16.63 -2.17
C ALA A 216 -17.60 15.22 -1.63
N MET A 217 -17.61 14.19 -2.49
CA MET A 217 -17.80 12.79 -2.15
C MET A 217 -16.49 12.01 -2.17
N VAL A 218 -15.58 12.29 -3.13
CA VAL A 218 -14.26 11.66 -3.22
C VAL A 218 -13.39 12.02 -2.01
N PHE A 219 -13.35 13.31 -1.68
CA PHE A 219 -12.56 13.87 -0.58
C PHE A 219 -13.40 14.17 0.67
N GLY A 220 -14.73 14.12 0.58
CA GLY A 220 -15.60 14.34 1.73
C GLY A 220 -15.82 13.11 2.60
N TRP A 221 -16.58 13.30 3.67
CA TRP A 221 -16.85 12.26 4.67
C TRP A 221 -17.61 11.06 4.13
N HIS A 222 -18.47 11.24 3.11
CA HIS A 222 -19.22 10.15 2.49
C HIS A 222 -18.30 9.07 1.90
N GLY A 223 -17.33 9.45 1.06
CA GLY A 223 -16.39 8.50 0.48
C GLY A 223 -15.49 7.86 1.54
N ASN A 224 -15.07 8.63 2.55
CA ASN A 224 -14.29 8.08 3.66
C ASN A 224 -15.09 7.07 4.48
N ILE A 225 -16.39 7.29 4.71
CA ILE A 225 -17.26 6.31 5.38
C ILE A 225 -17.32 5.01 4.58
N LEU A 226 -17.50 5.06 3.25
CA LEU A 226 -17.51 3.85 2.41
C LEU A 226 -16.20 3.05 2.53
N ARG A 227 -15.06 3.74 2.53
CA ARG A 227 -13.73 3.13 2.74
C ARG A 227 -13.62 2.49 4.13
N LEU A 228 -14.01 3.21 5.17
CA LEU A 228 -13.92 2.77 6.57
C LEU A 228 -14.86 1.59 6.87
N VAL A 229 -16.09 1.61 6.34
CA VAL A 229 -17.04 0.50 6.48
C VAL A 229 -16.49 -0.75 5.79
N SER A 230 -15.96 -0.61 4.57
CA SER A 230 -15.33 -1.73 3.86
C SER A 230 -14.14 -2.29 4.64
N ALA A 231 -13.32 -1.43 5.24
CA ALA A 231 -12.18 -1.82 6.05
C ALA A 231 -12.60 -2.55 7.33
N ALA A 232 -13.58 -2.02 8.06
CA ALA A 232 -14.11 -2.64 9.27
C ALA A 232 -14.72 -4.01 8.96
N LEU A 233 -15.44 -4.13 7.84
CA LEU A 233 -16.01 -5.38 7.39
C LEU A 233 -14.90 -6.39 7.02
N ALA A 234 -13.88 -5.97 6.28
CA ALA A 234 -12.77 -6.83 5.90
C ALA A 234 -12.04 -7.39 7.13
N LEU A 235 -11.67 -6.52 8.07
CA LEU A 235 -11.01 -6.93 9.31
C LEU A 235 -11.88 -7.91 10.11
N SER A 236 -13.18 -7.62 10.24
CA SER A 236 -14.11 -8.46 10.98
C SER A 236 -14.31 -9.83 10.34
N LEU A 237 -14.45 -9.90 9.01
CA LEU A 237 -14.67 -11.15 8.30
C LEU A 237 -13.43 -12.04 8.30
N ILE A 238 -12.23 -11.48 8.13
CA ILE A 238 -10.98 -12.26 8.29
C ILE A 238 -10.87 -12.78 9.73
N TYR A 239 -11.11 -11.93 10.73
CA TYR A 239 -11.08 -12.34 12.13
C TYR A 239 -12.01 -13.53 12.40
N ILE A 240 -13.26 -13.48 11.91
CA ILE A 240 -14.23 -14.58 12.04
C ILE A 240 -13.77 -15.83 11.28
N LEU A 241 -13.25 -15.67 10.05
CA LEU A 241 -12.79 -16.77 9.21
C LEU A 241 -11.70 -17.60 9.90
N HIS A 242 -10.77 -16.95 10.59
CA HIS A 242 -9.68 -17.61 11.29
C HIS A 242 -10.06 -18.08 12.68
N ARG A 243 -10.94 -17.38 13.41
CA ARG A 243 -11.47 -17.85 14.69
C ARG A 243 -12.20 -19.19 14.57
N LYS A 244 -12.92 -19.42 13.47
CA LYS A 244 -13.62 -20.70 13.21
C LYS A 244 -12.69 -21.89 12.92
N ARG A 245 -11.38 -21.66 12.80
CA ARG A 245 -10.37 -22.71 12.53
C ARG A 245 -9.50 -23.05 13.73
N ALA A 246 -9.54 -22.23 14.78
CA ALA A 246 -8.83 -22.45 16.04
C ALA A 246 -9.72 -23.22 17.01
#